data_AF-A0A0D8BY74-F1
#
_entry.id   AF-A0A0D8BY74-F1
#
_cell.length_a   1.000
_cell.length_b   1.000
_cell.length_c   1.000
_cell.angle_alpha   90.00
_cell.angle_beta   90.00
_cell.angle_gamma   90.00
#
_symmetry.space_group_name_H-M   'P 1'
#
loop_
_entity.id
_entity.type
_entity.pdbx_description
1 polymer ?
#
loop_
_entity_poly.entity_id
_entity_poly.type
_entity_poly.pdbx_seq_one_letter_code
_entity_poly.pdbx_strand_id
1 'polypeptide(L)'
;MLSLFFNFLFFFLILVLIFVIVFNDFISKKLLRYLFPCLIILIFLIPLIGHSNLLLNYQLRTQLDKLSVDKVNFLSDKKAVEEINSLDHPLRFKILSKTKKRNNMFDFVIKTEDNKHKYLIRMVNYTEPFKWVPFNDFQINQVNKIE
;
A
#
# COMPACT_ATOMS: atom_id res chain seq x y z
N MET A 1 0.59 9.47 1.09
CA MET A 1 -0.40 10.28 0.32
C MET A 1 -1.58 9.41 -0.14
N LEU A 2 -1.35 8.35 -0.92
CA LEU A 2 -2.43 7.50 -1.45
C LEU A 2 -3.28 6.82 -0.35
N SER A 3 -2.64 6.16 0.62
CA SER A 3 -3.37 5.45 1.69
C SER A 3 -4.21 6.41 2.54
N LEU A 4 -3.67 7.58 2.87
CA LEU A 4 -4.39 8.62 3.62
C LEU A 4 -5.66 9.07 2.89
N PHE A 5 -5.56 9.31 1.57
CA PHE A 5 -6.72 9.69 0.76
C PHE A 5 -7.83 8.62 0.79
N PHE A 6 -7.49 7.35 0.59
CA PHE A 6 -8.49 6.27 0.63
C PHE A 6 -9.08 6.05 2.01
N ASN A 7 -8.29 6.25 3.07
CA ASN A 7 -8.81 6.23 4.44
C ASN A 7 -9.86 7.33 4.65
N PHE A 8 -9.56 8.57 4.26
CA PHE A 8 -10.54 9.67 4.33
C PHE A 8 -11.78 9.42 3.47
N LEU A 9 -11.59 8.92 2.25
CA LEU A 9 -12.70 8.58 1.36
C LEU A 9 -13.62 7.53 1.99
N PHE A 10 -13.06 6.49 2.62
CA PHE A 10 -13.84 5.47 3.31
C PHE A 10 -14.66 6.05 4.46
N PHE A 11 -14.05 6.88 5.33
CA PHE A 11 -14.77 7.54 6.42
C PHE A 11 -15.88 8.47 5.89
N PHE A 12 -15.61 9.20 4.81
CA PHE A 12 -16.60 10.02 4.14
C PHE A 12 -17.78 9.19 3.61
N LEU A 13 -17.52 8.05 2.97
CA LEU A 13 -18.57 7.15 2.48
C LEU A 13 -19.43 6.58 3.62
N ILE A 14 -18.82 6.24 4.76
CA ILE A 14 -19.58 5.83 5.96
C ILE A 14 -20.49 6.97 6.44
N LEU A 15 -19.98 8.20 6.49
CA LEU A 15 -20.76 9.35 6.90
C LEU A 15 -21.95 9.61 5.96
N VAL A 16 -21.72 9.49 4.65
CA VAL A 16 -22.79 9.55 3.64
C VAL A 16 -23.81 8.43 3.85
N LEU A 17 -23.36 7.19 4.12
CA LEU A 17 -24.26 6.07 4.39
C LEU A 17 -25.15 6.34 5.63
N ILE A 18 -24.56 6.84 6.72
CA ILE A 18 -25.30 7.21 7.93
C ILE A 18 -26.34 8.28 7.60
N PHE A 19 -25.96 9.32 6.84
CA PHE A 19 -26.89 10.37 6.43
C PHE A 19 -28.05 9.82 5.59
N VAL A 20 -27.77 8.93 4.65
CA VAL A 20 -28.81 8.27 3.83
C VAL A 20 -29.76 7.45 4.69
N ILE A 21 -29.27 6.74 5.71
CA ILE A 21 -30.09 5.95 6.63
C ILE A 21 -30.96 6.85 7.51
N VAL A 22 -30.38 7.92 8.08
CA VAL A 22 -31.10 8.85 8.98
C VAL A 22 -32.17 9.65 8.24
N PHE A 23 -31.88 10.11 7.03
CA PHE A 23 -32.80 10.92 6.22
C PHE A 23 -33.52 10.09 5.14
N ASN A 24 -33.61 8.77 5.32
CA ASN A 24 -34.21 7.85 4.37
C ASN A 24 -35.63 8.27 3.93
N ASP A 25 -36.42 8.79 4.87
CA ASP A 25 -37.81 9.20 4.63
C ASP A 25 -37.93 10.42 3.69
N PHE A 26 -36.88 11.25 3.62
CA PHE A 26 -36.84 12.43 2.74
C PHE A 26 -36.26 12.13 1.35
N ILE A 27 -35.68 10.95 1.15
CA ILE A 27 -35.02 10.57 -0.10
C ILE A 27 -35.98 9.72 -0.95
N SER A 28 -36.02 9.98 -2.26
CA SER A 28 -36.89 9.19 -3.15
C SER A 28 -36.48 7.71 -3.16
N LYS A 29 -37.46 6.80 -3.08
CA LYS A 29 -37.24 5.35 -3.14
C LYS A 29 -36.45 4.91 -4.38
N LYS A 30 -36.62 5.62 -5.50
CA LYS A 30 -35.89 5.37 -6.75
C LYS A 30 -34.40 5.65 -6.58
N LEU A 31 -34.02 6.75 -5.94
CA LEU A 31 -32.62 7.07 -5.66
C LEU A 31 -32.00 6.08 -4.68
N LEU A 32 -32.69 5.79 -3.57
CA LEU A 32 -32.24 4.81 -2.57
C LEU A 32 -31.90 3.44 -3.17
N ARG A 33 -32.73 2.96 -4.11
CA ARG A 33 -32.53 1.65 -4.76
C ARG A 33 -31.19 1.52 -5.48
N TYR A 34 -30.65 2.61 -6.03
CA TYR A 34 -29.36 2.59 -6.73
C TYR A 34 -28.22 3.03 -5.82
N LEU A 35 -28.45 4.04 -4.99
CA LEU A 35 -27.43 4.67 -4.17
C LEU A 35 -26.97 3.75 -3.03
N PHE A 36 -27.89 3.07 -2.38
CA PHE A 36 -27.61 2.19 -1.25
C PHE A 36 -26.70 0.98 -1.60
N PRO A 37 -27.01 0.16 -2.63
CA PRO A 37 -26.12 -0.93 -3.01
C PRO A 37 -24.77 -0.42 -3.52
N CYS A 38 -24.74 0.72 -4.23
CA CYS A 38 -23.48 1.29 -4.72
C CYS A 38 -22.56 1.71 -3.55
N LEU A 39 -23.10 2.40 -2.53
CA LEU A 39 -22.36 2.76 -1.33
C LEU A 39 -21.84 1.53 -0.58
N ILE A 40 -22.69 0.52 -0.40
CA ILE A 40 -22.28 -0.73 0.26
C ILE A 40 -21.13 -1.38 -0.49
N ILE A 41 -21.26 -1.55 -1.82
CA ILE A 41 -20.21 -2.14 -2.65
C ILE A 41 -18.89 -1.36 -2.50
N LEU A 42 -18.93 -0.03 -2.57
CA LEU A 42 -17.73 0.81 -2.41
C LEU A 42 -17.09 0.66 -1.02
N ILE A 43 -17.90 0.66 0.05
CA ILE A 43 -17.43 0.48 1.42
C ILE A 43 -16.76 -0.88 1.60
N PHE A 44 -17.26 -1.94 0.97
CA PHE A 44 -16.60 -3.25 1.02
C PHE A 44 -15.35 -3.34 0.13
N LEU A 45 -15.36 -2.68 -1.04
CA LEU A 45 -14.28 -2.75 -2.01
C LEU A 45 -13.01 -2.05 -1.52
N ILE A 46 -13.14 -0.92 -0.82
CA ILE A 46 -11.97 -0.14 -0.36
C ILE A 46 -11.07 -0.97 0.59
N PRO A 47 -11.58 -1.58 1.69
CA PRO A 47 -10.78 -2.47 2.55
C PRO A 47 -10.23 -3.68 1.80
N LEU A 48 -11.02 -4.26 0.89
CA LEU A 48 -10.59 -5.43 0.12
C LEU A 48 -9.32 -5.12 -0.70
N ILE A 49 -9.30 -3.97 -1.37
CA ILE A 49 -8.11 -3.50 -2.12
C ILE A 49 -7.02 -3.03 -1.17
N GLY A 50 -7.38 -2.30 -0.12
CA GLY A 50 -6.48 -1.69 0.86
C GLY A 50 -5.67 -2.69 1.70
N HIS A 51 -6.15 -3.92 1.83
CA HIS A 51 -5.43 -5.02 2.48
C HIS A 51 -4.88 -6.06 1.50
N SER A 52 -5.06 -5.84 0.19
CA SER A 52 -4.63 -6.79 -0.84
C SER A 52 -3.11 -6.82 -1.03
N ASN A 53 -2.63 -7.94 -1.57
CA ASN A 53 -1.24 -8.05 -2.04
C ASN A 53 -0.93 -7.11 -3.22
N LEU A 54 -1.96 -6.69 -3.95
CA LEU A 54 -1.82 -5.79 -5.10
C LEU A 54 -1.35 -4.41 -4.64
N LEU A 55 -1.95 -3.86 -3.58
CA LEU A 55 -1.50 -2.60 -3.00
C LEU A 55 -0.05 -2.69 -2.51
N LEU A 56 0.28 -3.76 -1.79
CA LEU A 56 1.63 -3.94 -1.24
C LEU A 56 2.69 -3.96 -2.36
N ASN A 57 2.44 -4.69 -3.46
CA ASN A 57 3.35 -4.73 -4.59
C ASN A 57 3.43 -3.37 -5.33
N TYR A 58 2.30 -2.65 -5.41
CA TYR A 58 2.26 -1.30 -5.97
C TYR A 58 3.07 -0.30 -5.13
N GLN A 59 2.93 -0.35 -3.80
CA GLN A 59 3.69 0.49 -2.87
C GLN A 59 5.19 0.16 -2.92
N LEU A 60 5.57 -1.12 -3.03
CA LEU A 60 6.96 -1.52 -3.25
C LEU A 60 7.55 -0.84 -4.49
N ARG A 61 6.88 -0.96 -5.64
CA ARG A 61 7.36 -0.38 -6.91
C ARG A 61 7.49 1.14 -6.81
N THR A 62 6.43 1.82 -6.38
CA THR A 62 6.41 3.28 -6.29
C THR A 62 7.41 3.87 -5.29
N GLN A 63 7.77 3.11 -4.25
CA GLN A 63 8.77 3.53 -3.27
C GLN A 63 10.19 3.24 -3.72
N LEU A 64 10.42 2.15 -4.48
CA LEU A 64 11.73 1.91 -5.09
C LEU A 64 12.07 2.98 -6.13
N ASP A 65 11.08 3.42 -6.91
CA ASP A 65 11.26 4.50 -7.90
C ASP A 65 11.57 5.87 -7.26
N LYS A 66 11.39 6.02 -5.94
CA LYS A 66 11.61 7.26 -5.18
C LYS A 66 12.52 7.04 -3.98
N LEU A 67 13.31 5.97 -4.03
CA LEU A 67 14.16 5.54 -2.94
C LEU A 67 15.25 6.57 -2.69
N SER A 68 15.48 6.92 -1.42
CA SER A 68 16.64 7.72 -1.03
C SER A 68 17.28 7.13 0.22
N VAL A 69 18.57 7.40 0.39
CA VAL A 69 19.36 6.91 1.53
C VAL A 69 18.77 7.38 2.87
N ASP A 70 18.21 8.58 2.91
CA ASP A 70 17.63 9.16 4.14
C ASP A 70 16.31 8.52 4.58
N LYS A 71 15.66 7.75 3.71
CA LYS A 71 14.34 7.15 3.98
C LYS A 71 14.42 5.72 4.51
N VAL A 72 15.60 5.12 4.52
CA VAL A 72 15.80 3.75 4.99
C VAL A 72 16.47 3.72 6.35
N ASN A 73 16.24 2.66 7.12
CA ASN A 73 16.82 2.55 8.46
C ASN A 73 18.34 2.30 8.42
N PHE A 74 18.99 2.47 9.58
CA PHE A 74 20.43 2.29 9.75
C PHE A 74 20.95 0.86 9.49
N LEU A 75 20.06 -0.15 9.51
CA LEU A 75 20.40 -1.54 9.19
C LEU A 75 20.47 -1.81 7.68
N SER A 76 20.16 -0.82 6.85
CA SER A 76 20.23 -0.92 5.39
C SER A 76 21.66 -0.81 4.90
N ASP A 77 21.97 -1.54 3.85
CA ASP A 77 23.18 -1.33 3.08
C ASP A 77 23.05 -0.05 2.25
N LYS A 78 23.70 1.03 2.70
CA LYS A 78 23.68 2.33 2.02
C LYS A 78 24.19 2.22 0.58
N LYS A 79 25.18 1.35 0.31
CA LYS A 79 25.68 1.15 -1.06
C LYS A 79 24.64 0.49 -1.94
N ALA A 80 23.90 -0.48 -1.42
CA ALA A 80 22.79 -1.10 -2.15
C ALA A 80 21.69 -0.08 -2.50
N VAL A 81 21.41 0.85 -1.59
CA VAL A 81 20.43 1.93 -1.80
C VAL A 81 20.91 2.90 -2.88
N GLU A 82 22.18 3.31 -2.83
CA GLU A 82 22.80 4.17 -3.86
C GLU A 82 22.84 3.47 -5.23
N GLU A 83 23.19 2.18 -5.26
CA GLU A 83 23.14 1.36 -6.47
C GLU A 83 21.72 1.37 -7.07
N ILE A 84 20.68 1.09 -6.29
CA ILE A 84 19.30 1.12 -6.80
C ILE A 84 18.89 2.52 -7.26
N ASN A 85 19.27 3.56 -6.51
CA ASN A 85 18.90 4.93 -6.84
C ASN A 85 19.58 5.42 -8.14
N SER A 86 20.77 4.90 -8.45
CA SER A 86 21.53 5.23 -9.67
C SER A 86 21.08 4.46 -10.92
N LEU A 87 20.19 3.47 -10.79
CA LEU A 87 19.62 2.78 -11.95
C LEU A 87 18.58 3.65 -12.68
N ASP A 88 18.26 3.26 -13.91
CA ASP A 88 17.24 3.92 -14.70
C ASP A 88 15.84 3.73 -14.09
N HIS A 89 15.09 4.83 -14.00
CA HIS A 89 13.72 4.85 -13.47
C HIS A 89 12.68 5.03 -14.58
N PRO A 90 11.51 4.37 -14.52
CA PRO A 90 11.04 3.51 -13.45
C PRO A 90 11.79 2.17 -13.38
N LEU A 91 12.09 1.72 -12.16
CA LEU A 91 12.94 0.57 -11.91
C LEU A 91 12.30 -0.70 -12.49
N ARG A 92 13.08 -1.43 -13.29
CA ARG A 92 12.68 -2.72 -13.84
C ARG A 92 13.19 -3.84 -12.93
N PHE A 93 12.28 -4.56 -12.31
CA PHE A 93 12.62 -5.65 -11.40
C PHE A 93 11.57 -6.76 -11.42
N LYS A 94 12.00 -7.96 -11.05
CA LYS A 94 11.16 -9.13 -10.80
C LYS A 94 11.19 -9.49 -9.32
N ILE A 95 10.03 -9.75 -8.73
CA ILE A 95 9.92 -10.27 -7.37
C ILE A 95 10.16 -11.78 -7.44
N LEU A 96 11.27 -12.25 -6.86
CA LEU A 96 11.63 -13.66 -6.80
C LEU A 96 10.95 -14.37 -5.64
N SER A 97 10.85 -13.71 -4.48
CA SER A 97 10.15 -14.26 -3.34
C SER A 97 9.53 -13.17 -2.46
N LYS A 98 8.50 -13.57 -1.71
CA LYS A 98 7.79 -12.73 -0.75
C LYS A 98 7.49 -13.54 0.50
N THR A 99 8.02 -13.10 1.62
CA THR A 99 7.84 -13.76 2.93
C THR A 99 7.21 -12.80 3.91
N LYS A 100 6.07 -13.18 4.51
CA LYS A 100 5.50 -12.44 5.64
C LYS A 100 6.31 -12.76 6.89
N LYS A 101 6.84 -11.73 7.56
CA LYS A 101 7.53 -11.85 8.86
C LYS A 101 6.57 -11.50 10.00
N ARG A 102 7.02 -11.71 11.25
CA ARG A 102 6.29 -11.28 12.45
C ARG A 102 6.11 -9.74 12.44
N ASN A 103 5.07 -9.23 13.08
CA ASN A 103 4.74 -7.79 13.17
C ASN A 103 4.46 -7.08 11.82
N ASN A 104 3.76 -7.75 10.89
CA ASN A 104 3.27 -7.15 9.63
C ASN A 104 4.35 -6.51 8.76
N MET A 105 5.52 -7.12 8.82
CA MET A 105 6.63 -6.86 7.91
C MET A 105 6.60 -7.88 6.77
N PHE A 106 7.03 -7.44 5.60
CA PHE A 106 7.17 -8.28 4.42
C PHE A 106 8.60 -8.17 3.89
N ASP A 107 9.25 -9.31 3.75
CA ASP A 107 10.55 -9.41 3.10
C ASP A 107 10.34 -9.81 1.63
N PHE A 108 10.86 -8.99 0.73
CA PHE A 108 10.86 -9.19 -0.71
C PHE A 108 12.28 -9.47 -1.18
N VAL A 109 12.47 -10.55 -1.92
CA VAL A 109 13.68 -10.72 -2.72
C VAL A 109 13.36 -10.27 -4.13
N ILE A 110 14.00 -9.20 -4.59
CA ILE A 110 13.86 -8.72 -5.96
C ILE A 110 15.14 -8.97 -6.76
N LYS A 111 14.99 -9.09 -8.08
CA LYS A 111 16.08 -9.04 -9.04
C LYS A 111 15.84 -7.91 -10.01
N THR A 112 16.75 -6.96 -10.04
CA THR A 112 16.77 -5.85 -11.00
C THR A 112 17.16 -6.35 -12.38
N GLU A 113 16.54 -5.80 -13.43
CA GLU A 113 16.81 -6.22 -14.80
C GLU A 113 18.11 -5.61 -15.34
N ASP A 114 18.43 -4.37 -14.93
CA ASP A 114 19.54 -3.58 -15.48
C ASP A 114 20.90 -4.11 -15.02
N ASN A 115 21.13 -4.20 -13.71
CA ASN A 115 22.40 -4.70 -13.15
C ASN A 115 22.36 -6.20 -12.78
N LYS A 116 21.21 -6.87 -12.95
CA LYS A 116 20.98 -8.30 -12.65
C LYS A 116 21.25 -8.71 -11.19
N HIS A 117 21.47 -7.77 -10.28
CA HIS A 117 21.69 -8.04 -8.87
C HIS A 117 20.39 -8.39 -8.16
N LYS A 118 20.53 -9.06 -7.00
CA LYS A 118 19.41 -9.35 -6.11
C LYS A 118 19.48 -8.44 -4.89
N TYR A 119 18.31 -8.02 -4.44
CA TYR A 119 18.15 -7.18 -3.26
C TYR A 119 17.07 -7.77 -2.36
N LEU A 120 17.35 -7.80 -1.06
CA LEU A 120 16.37 -8.06 -0.01
C LEU A 120 15.80 -6.71 0.45
N ILE A 121 14.50 -6.52 0.24
CA ILE A 121 13.78 -5.32 0.63
C ILE A 121 12.77 -5.70 1.71
N ARG A 122 12.85 -5.04 2.85
CA ARG A 122 11.86 -5.16 3.92
C ARG A 122 10.91 -3.98 3.87
N MET A 123 9.62 -4.29 3.72
CA MET A 123 8.55 -3.33 3.91
C MET A 123 7.87 -3.55 5.27
N VAL A 124 7.45 -2.47 5.92
CA VAL A 124 6.74 -2.50 7.20
C VAL A 124 5.40 -1.80 7.04
N ASN A 125 4.34 -2.35 7.62
CA ASN A 125 3.05 -1.67 7.68
C ASN A 125 3.03 -0.64 8.83
N TYR A 126 3.00 0.65 8.50
CA TYR A 126 2.96 1.73 9.47
C TYR A 126 1.54 2.11 9.92
N THR A 127 0.50 1.47 9.37
CA THR A 127 -0.86 1.54 9.94
C THR A 127 -1.06 0.61 11.15
N GLU A 128 -0.04 -0.21 11.42
CA GLU A 128 0.34 -0.79 12.71
C GLU A 128 0.07 -0.02 14.02
N PRO A 129 -0.77 -0.37 15.03
CA PRO A 129 -1.65 -1.53 15.22
C PRO A 129 -3.13 -1.27 14.86
N PHE A 130 -3.44 -0.17 14.18
CA PHE A 130 -4.81 0.22 13.83
C PHE A 130 -5.35 -0.64 12.68
N LYS A 131 -5.63 -1.92 12.97
CA LYS A 131 -6.20 -2.90 12.03
C LYS A 131 -7.55 -2.50 11.42
N TRP A 132 -8.18 -1.46 11.95
CA TRP A 132 -9.46 -0.91 11.49
C TRP A 132 -9.31 0.08 10.33
N VAL A 133 -8.08 0.48 10.01
CA VAL A 133 -7.82 1.39 8.90
C VAL A 133 -8.06 0.63 7.59
N PRO A 134 -8.91 1.14 6.69
CA PRO A 134 -9.33 0.41 5.49
C PRO A 134 -8.21 0.30 4.45
N PHE A 135 -7.15 1.10 4.55
CA PHE A 135 -6.07 1.12 3.60
C PHE A 135 -4.71 1.13 4.29
N ASN A 136 -3.93 0.06 4.07
CA ASN A 136 -2.61 -0.08 4.67
C ASN A 136 -1.60 0.91 4.07
N ASP A 137 -0.61 1.29 4.88
CA ASP A 137 0.54 2.08 4.43
C ASP A 137 1.82 1.28 4.67
N PHE A 138 2.25 0.55 3.63
CA PHE A 138 3.53 -0.15 3.67
C PHE A 138 4.64 0.79 3.22
N GLN A 139 5.72 0.86 3.99
CA GLN A 139 6.91 1.62 3.61
C GLN A 139 8.17 0.76 3.62
N ILE A 140 9.07 0.99 2.67
CA ILE A 140 10.41 0.40 2.65
C ILE A 140 11.14 0.87 3.91
N ASN A 141 11.50 -0.09 4.75
CA ASN A 141 12.23 0.15 5.98
C ASN A 141 13.70 -0.24 5.84
N GLN A 142 13.99 -1.32 5.09
CA GLN A 142 15.35 -1.82 4.92
C GLN A 142 15.61 -2.31 3.50
N VAL A 143 16.83 -2.07 3.00
CA VAL A 143 17.31 -2.58 1.70
C VAL A 143 18.72 -3.14 1.88
N ASN A 144 18.94 -4.39 1.47
CA ASN A 144 20.25 -5.03 1.50
C ASN A 144 20.53 -5.74 0.17
N LYS A 145 21.78 -5.68 -0.31
CA LYS A 145 22.22 -6.52 -1.42
C LYS A 145 22.41 -7.96 -0.95
N ILE A 146 22.06 -8.92 -1.81
CA ILE A 146 22.22 -10.35 -1.56
C ILE A 146 22.80 -11.03 -2.80
N GLU A 147 23.67 -12.01 -2.59
CA GLU A 147 24.34 -12.77 -3.66
C GLU A 147 23.39 -13.81 -4.33
#